data_AF-A0A0R2A3P8-F1
#
_entry.id   AF-A0A0R2A3P8-F1
#
_cell.length_a   1.000
_cell.length_b   1.000
_cell.length_c   1.000
_cell.angle_alpha   90.00
_cell.angle_beta   90.00
_cell.angle_gamma   90.00
#
_symmetry.space_group_name_H-M   'P 1'
#
loop_
_entity.id
_entity.type
_entity.pdbx_description
1 polymer ?
#
loop_
_entity_poly.entity_id
_entity_poly.type
_entity_poly.pdbx_seq_one_letter_code
_entity_poly.pdbx_strand_id
1 'polypeptide(L)'
;MTIHWQTTQIVPASADQVPLRELLEQHWLLPHRIVHFLRIRENVWLNGRYQPMSTPVQAGDQVVLRFSGDEFRTATSNYLVDDTQPVTVLFENDDLLVVNKPAGIKTHPNRQDERGTLMNFVAGHLARQNAVPFMVHRIDQQTSGAVLIAKNPIVVPLLDRLISSRQIHRHYLAITDGVFLEPAGVITLPIGRDEADRRKRQIDGVHAQTARTHYQVLGAYGTHSLVRLQLETGRTHQIRVHLAAMQAPIVGDPLYNERPNAKMMLHGTALTVVLPFTGQKITVNAPNPRYFEESIVKWHLK
;
A
#
# COMPACT_ATOMS: atom_id res chain seq x y z
N MET A 1 -9.53 21.83 -24.07
CA MET A 1 -8.70 21.19 -23.03
C MET A 1 -8.40 19.77 -23.50
N THR A 2 -7.14 19.35 -23.51
CA THR A 2 -6.76 17.98 -23.89
C THR A 2 -7.09 17.03 -22.74
N ILE A 3 -7.82 15.95 -23.03
CA ILE A 3 -8.07 14.90 -22.04
C ILE A 3 -6.89 13.94 -22.04
N HIS A 4 -6.26 13.78 -20.89
CA HIS A 4 -5.10 12.91 -20.70
C HIS A 4 -5.48 11.59 -20.03
N TRP A 5 -6.51 11.60 -19.19
CA TRP A 5 -6.99 10.41 -18.49
C TRP A 5 -8.50 10.34 -18.56
N GLN A 6 -9.01 9.12 -18.72
CA GLN A 6 -10.44 8.84 -18.72
C GLN A 6 -10.69 7.53 -17.98
N THR A 7 -11.78 7.48 -17.22
CA THR A 7 -12.32 6.23 -16.69
C THR A 7 -13.83 6.18 -16.91
N THR A 8 -14.34 4.98 -17.18
CA THR A 8 -15.78 4.71 -17.35
C THR A 8 -16.19 3.72 -16.29
N GLN A 9 -17.20 4.10 -15.50
CA GLN A 9 -17.67 3.34 -14.37
C GLN A 9 -19.17 3.12 -14.50
N ILE A 10 -19.63 1.94 -14.13
CA ILE A 10 -21.05 1.62 -14.05
C ILE A 10 -21.48 1.74 -12.60
N VAL A 11 -22.55 2.48 -12.33
CA VAL A 11 -23.12 2.59 -10.99
C VAL A 11 -23.57 1.19 -10.54
N PRO A 12 -23.05 0.66 -9.41
CA PRO A 12 -23.34 -0.70 -8.96
C PRO A 12 -24.84 -0.94 -8.79
N ALA A 13 -25.29 -2.17 -9.04
CA ALA A 13 -26.70 -2.55 -8.93
C ALA A 13 -27.27 -2.40 -7.50
N SER A 14 -26.40 -2.41 -6.49
CA SER A 14 -26.75 -2.25 -5.09
C SER A 14 -26.77 -0.79 -4.60
N ALA A 15 -26.56 0.19 -5.48
CA ALA A 15 -26.49 1.59 -5.10
C ALA A 15 -27.90 2.21 -4.99
N ASP A 16 -28.14 2.91 -3.89
CA ASP A 16 -29.31 3.78 -3.75
C ASP A 16 -29.26 4.94 -4.75
N GLN A 17 -30.42 5.51 -5.08
CA GLN A 17 -30.48 6.71 -5.90
C GLN A 17 -29.96 7.91 -5.12
N VAL A 18 -28.82 8.44 -5.54
CA VAL A 18 -28.15 9.60 -4.91
C VAL A 18 -27.82 10.66 -5.96
N PRO A 19 -27.59 11.94 -5.58
CA PRO A 19 -27.07 12.93 -6.50
C PRO A 19 -25.69 12.54 -7.03
N LEU A 20 -25.37 12.90 -8.28
CA LEU A 20 -24.06 12.64 -8.90
C LEU A 20 -22.89 13.13 -8.04
N ARG A 21 -23.01 14.30 -7.41
CA ARG A 21 -21.99 14.79 -6.45
C ARG A 21 -21.71 13.80 -5.34
N GLU A 22 -22.77 13.26 -4.75
CA GLU A 22 -22.68 12.35 -3.62
C GLU A 22 -21.99 11.05 -4.02
N LEU A 23 -22.39 10.47 -5.17
CA LEU A 23 -21.70 9.33 -5.77
C LEU A 23 -20.18 9.59 -5.88
N LEU A 24 -19.80 10.72 -6.48
CA LEU A 24 -18.38 11.04 -6.72
C LEU A 24 -17.60 11.24 -5.41
N GLU A 25 -18.13 12.01 -4.46
CA GLU A 25 -17.40 12.46 -3.26
C GLU A 25 -17.45 11.45 -2.10
N GLN A 26 -18.58 10.77 -1.92
CA GLN A 26 -18.85 9.93 -0.75
C GLN A 26 -18.68 8.44 -1.08
N HIS A 27 -19.18 7.98 -2.22
CA HIS A 27 -19.10 6.55 -2.60
C HIS A 27 -17.81 6.23 -3.35
N TRP A 28 -17.42 7.07 -4.31
CA TRP A 28 -16.19 6.92 -5.08
C TRP A 28 -15.01 7.70 -4.52
N LEU A 29 -15.23 8.41 -3.41
CA LEU A 29 -14.18 9.01 -2.59
C LEU A 29 -13.30 10.05 -3.32
N LEU A 30 -13.74 10.59 -4.46
CA LEU A 30 -13.02 11.62 -5.20
C LEU A 30 -12.87 12.88 -4.33
N PRO A 31 -11.66 13.47 -4.25
CA PRO A 31 -11.48 14.72 -3.53
C PRO A 31 -12.35 15.86 -4.08
N HIS A 32 -12.86 16.72 -3.20
CA HIS A 32 -13.67 17.88 -3.58
C HIS A 32 -13.03 18.74 -4.68
N ARG A 33 -11.71 18.91 -4.66
CA ARG A 33 -10.97 19.65 -5.71
C ARG A 33 -11.13 18.99 -7.08
N ILE A 34 -11.03 17.66 -7.16
CA ILE A 34 -11.19 16.92 -8.41
C ILE A 34 -12.64 17.02 -8.89
N VAL A 35 -13.63 16.85 -8.00
CA VAL A 35 -15.05 16.99 -8.34
C VAL A 35 -15.39 18.41 -8.79
N HIS A 36 -14.78 19.42 -8.17
CA HIS A 36 -14.90 20.81 -8.61
C HIS A 36 -14.40 21.00 -10.05
N PHE A 37 -13.22 20.46 -10.41
CA PHE A 37 -12.71 20.53 -11.78
C PHE A 37 -13.60 19.79 -12.78
N LEU A 38 -14.06 18.59 -12.45
CA LEU A 38 -15.00 17.84 -13.27
C LEU A 38 -16.28 18.64 -13.55
N ARG A 39 -16.79 19.37 -12.55
CA ARG A 39 -17.98 20.24 -12.72
C ARG A 39 -17.71 21.41 -13.64
N ILE A 40 -16.71 22.24 -13.34
CA ILE A 40 -16.50 23.52 -14.06
C ILE A 40 -16.00 23.31 -15.49
N ARG A 41 -15.46 22.12 -15.81
CA ARG A 41 -14.99 21.73 -17.15
C ARG A 41 -15.97 20.84 -17.89
N GLU A 42 -17.15 20.58 -17.33
CA GLU A 42 -18.17 19.70 -17.92
C GLU A 42 -17.63 18.30 -18.30
N ASN A 43 -16.78 17.77 -17.43
CA ASN A 43 -15.97 16.57 -17.66
C ASN A 43 -16.48 15.32 -16.95
N VAL A 44 -17.67 15.40 -16.36
CA VAL A 44 -18.42 14.24 -15.87
C VAL A 44 -19.62 14.00 -16.78
N TRP A 45 -19.67 12.86 -17.45
CA TRP A 45 -20.77 12.49 -18.33
C TRP A 45 -21.55 11.34 -17.70
N LEU A 46 -22.87 11.45 -17.72
CA LEU A 46 -23.80 10.39 -17.38
C LEU A 46 -24.51 9.95 -18.65
N ASN A 47 -24.43 8.66 -18.98
CA ASN A 47 -25.09 8.06 -20.15
C ASN A 47 -24.79 8.84 -21.46
N GLY A 48 -23.52 9.17 -21.67
CA GLY A 48 -23.01 9.76 -22.91
C GLY A 48 -23.03 11.29 -23.00
N ARG A 49 -23.53 12.01 -21.99
CA ARG A 49 -23.54 13.49 -22.00
C ARG A 49 -23.27 14.08 -20.63
N TYR A 50 -22.80 15.33 -20.60
CA TYR A 50 -22.65 16.08 -19.35
C TYR A 50 -23.97 16.15 -18.58
N GLN A 51 -23.88 16.04 -17.25
CA GLN A 51 -24.99 16.26 -16.32
C GLN A 51 -24.58 17.18 -15.18
N PRO A 52 -25.50 18.04 -14.70
CA PRO A 52 -25.32 18.79 -13.46
C PRO A 52 -25.02 17.87 -12.26
N MET A 53 -24.26 18.39 -11.29
CA MET A 53 -23.88 17.64 -10.08
C MET A 53 -25.05 17.24 -9.17
N SER A 54 -26.22 17.85 -9.35
CA SER A 54 -27.47 17.53 -8.65
C SER A 54 -28.28 16.42 -9.32
N THR A 55 -27.91 15.99 -10.53
CA THR A 55 -28.64 14.96 -11.26
C THR A 55 -28.61 13.64 -10.46
N PRO A 56 -29.77 13.04 -10.16
CA PRO A 56 -29.82 11.72 -9.52
C PRO A 56 -29.19 10.67 -10.44
N VAL A 57 -28.35 9.82 -9.86
CA VAL A 57 -27.79 8.64 -10.51
C VAL A 57 -28.48 7.38 -9.99
N GLN A 58 -28.60 6.36 -10.83
CA GLN A 58 -29.22 5.08 -10.47
C GLN A 58 -28.36 3.90 -10.93
N ALA A 59 -28.63 2.73 -10.36
CA ALA A 59 -28.02 1.47 -10.77
C ALA A 59 -28.01 1.30 -12.30
N GLY A 60 -26.85 0.90 -12.84
CA GLY A 60 -26.66 0.68 -14.27
C GLY A 60 -26.32 1.93 -15.09
N ASP A 61 -26.41 3.13 -14.51
CA ASP A 61 -25.94 4.34 -15.19
C ASP A 61 -24.44 4.25 -15.49
N GLN A 62 -24.06 4.71 -16.68
CA GLN A 62 -22.67 4.82 -17.08
C GLN A 62 -22.15 6.23 -16.77
N VAL A 63 -21.14 6.33 -15.92
CA VAL A 63 -20.45 7.58 -15.59
C VAL A 63 -19.07 7.58 -16.23
N VAL A 64 -18.81 8.56 -17.10
CA VAL A 64 -17.49 8.79 -17.70
C VAL A 64 -16.86 10.01 -17.06
N LEU A 65 -15.67 9.83 -16.49
CA LEU A 65 -14.88 10.90 -15.87
C LEU A 65 -13.66 11.20 -16.74
N ARG A 66 -13.46 12.47 -17.09
CA ARG A 66 -12.41 12.91 -18.02
C ARG A 66 -11.52 13.94 -17.33
N PHE A 67 -10.20 13.76 -17.41
CA PHE A 67 -9.23 14.57 -16.68
C PHE A 67 -8.18 15.15 -17.61
N SER A 68 -7.83 16.41 -17.39
CA SER A 68 -6.77 17.11 -18.13
C SER A 68 -5.37 16.89 -17.51
N GLY A 69 -5.29 16.19 -16.37
CA GLY A 69 -4.05 15.84 -15.68
C GLY A 69 -3.63 16.84 -14.59
N ASP A 70 -3.87 18.15 -14.78
CA ASP A 70 -3.56 19.19 -13.79
C ASP A 70 -4.42 19.13 -12.51
N GLU A 71 -5.47 18.28 -12.52
CA GLU A 71 -6.22 17.93 -11.32
C GLU A 71 -5.41 17.06 -10.34
N PHE A 72 -4.39 16.34 -10.83
CA PHE A 72 -3.58 15.41 -10.05
C PHE A 72 -2.27 16.04 -9.59
N ARG A 73 -1.83 15.69 -8.38
CA ARG A 73 -0.50 16.07 -7.87
C ARG A 73 0.62 15.50 -8.75
N THR A 74 0.43 14.26 -9.21
CA THR A 74 1.38 13.51 -10.03
C THR A 74 0.59 12.91 -11.18
N ALA A 75 0.46 13.66 -12.27
CA ALA A 75 -0.31 13.26 -13.45
C ALA A 75 0.46 12.29 -14.37
N THR A 76 1.79 12.31 -14.27
CA THR A 76 2.69 11.46 -15.04
C THR A 76 3.57 10.65 -14.11
N SER A 77 3.97 9.48 -14.58
CA SER A 77 4.93 8.63 -13.90
C SER A 77 6.22 8.58 -14.68
N ASN A 78 7.32 8.93 -14.03
CA ASN A 78 8.63 9.11 -14.66
C ASN A 78 9.62 8.02 -14.20
N TYR A 79 9.14 6.86 -13.75
CA TYR A 79 10.04 5.75 -13.42
C TYR A 79 10.73 5.25 -14.67
N LEU A 80 12.06 5.17 -14.61
CA LEU A 80 12.82 4.50 -15.66
C LEU A 80 12.42 3.02 -15.72
N VAL A 81 12.05 2.56 -16.91
CA VAL A 81 11.69 1.17 -17.23
C VAL A 81 12.91 0.28 -17.01
N ASP A 82 12.76 -0.77 -16.22
CA ASP A 82 13.78 -1.80 -16.00
C ASP A 82 13.11 -3.17 -16.14
N ASP A 83 13.60 -3.99 -17.06
CA ASP A 83 13.06 -5.33 -17.35
C ASP A 83 14.03 -6.46 -16.98
N THR A 84 15.10 -6.13 -16.24
CA THR A 84 16.12 -7.09 -15.81
C THR A 84 15.62 -8.10 -14.76
N GLN A 85 14.49 -7.80 -14.10
CA GLN A 85 13.85 -8.69 -13.14
C GLN A 85 12.34 -8.82 -13.41
N PRO A 86 11.77 -10.04 -13.39
CA PRO A 86 10.33 -10.21 -13.52
C PRO A 86 9.59 -9.73 -12.26
N VAL A 87 8.36 -9.25 -12.47
CA VAL A 87 7.43 -8.86 -11.40
C VAL A 87 6.47 -10.02 -11.12
N THR A 88 6.40 -10.46 -9.86
CA THR A 88 5.38 -11.42 -9.42
C THR A 88 4.08 -10.67 -9.11
N VAL A 89 3.13 -10.69 -10.05
CA VAL A 89 1.80 -10.10 -9.89
C VAL A 89 0.91 -11.04 -9.08
N LEU A 90 0.30 -10.53 -8.00
CA LEU A 90 -0.63 -11.26 -7.14
C LEU A 90 -2.10 -10.93 -7.46
N PHE A 91 -2.35 -9.70 -7.93
CA PHE A 91 -3.65 -9.21 -8.37
C PHE A 91 -3.43 -8.07 -9.35
N GLU A 92 -4.27 -7.98 -10.38
CA GLU A 92 -4.25 -6.89 -11.34
C GLU A 92 -5.64 -6.67 -11.92
N ASN A 93 -6.03 -5.40 -12.07
CA ASN A 93 -7.16 -4.96 -12.87
C ASN A 93 -6.78 -3.71 -13.68
N ASP A 94 -7.75 -2.97 -14.18
CA ASP A 94 -7.50 -1.74 -14.96
C ASP A 94 -6.93 -0.59 -14.12
N ASP A 95 -7.23 -0.56 -12.82
CA ASP A 95 -6.93 0.56 -11.94
C ASP A 95 -5.66 0.39 -11.12
N LEU A 96 -5.37 -0.83 -10.68
CA LEU A 96 -4.32 -1.12 -9.72
C LEU A 96 -3.72 -2.51 -9.92
N LEU A 97 -2.55 -2.70 -9.32
CA LEU A 97 -1.91 -4.00 -9.18
C LEU A 97 -1.38 -4.20 -7.76
N VAL A 98 -1.35 -5.46 -7.32
CA VAL A 98 -0.67 -5.89 -6.11
C VAL A 98 0.45 -6.85 -6.52
N VAL A 99 1.67 -6.57 -6.09
CA VAL A 99 2.86 -7.35 -6.45
C VAL A 99 3.51 -7.96 -5.22
N ASN A 100 4.15 -9.11 -5.38
CA ASN A 100 4.99 -9.70 -4.33
C ASN A 100 6.43 -9.18 -4.47
N LYS A 101 6.79 -8.19 -3.66
CA LYS A 101 8.13 -7.62 -3.65
C LYS A 101 9.10 -8.58 -2.95
N PRO A 102 10.24 -8.96 -3.56
CA PRO A 102 11.28 -9.72 -2.88
C PRO A 102 12.03 -8.85 -1.83
N ALA A 103 12.63 -9.50 -0.84
CA ALA A 103 13.55 -8.84 0.09
C ALA A 103 14.84 -8.43 -0.64
N GLY A 104 15.43 -7.29 -0.26
CA GLY A 104 16.72 -6.81 -0.75
C GLY A 104 16.63 -5.69 -1.78
N ILE A 105 15.49 -5.50 -2.45
CA ILE A 105 15.27 -4.40 -3.40
C ILE A 105 14.52 -3.23 -2.76
N LYS A 106 14.80 -1.99 -3.16
CA LYS A 106 14.03 -0.83 -2.70
C LYS A 106 12.65 -0.85 -3.34
N THR A 107 11.65 -0.28 -2.66
CA THR A 107 10.33 -0.09 -3.29
C THR A 107 10.41 0.99 -4.37
N HIS A 108 11.03 2.13 -4.07
CA HIS A 108 11.03 3.33 -4.93
C HIS A 108 12.44 3.93 -5.00
N PRO A 109 12.85 4.55 -6.14
CA PRO A 109 14.12 5.23 -6.27
C PRO A 109 14.30 6.40 -5.29
N ASN A 110 15.49 6.64 -4.78
CA ASN A 110 15.81 7.86 -4.05
C ASN A 110 16.22 9.01 -4.98
N ARG A 111 16.61 8.67 -6.22
CA ARG A 111 16.99 9.60 -7.28
C ARG A 111 16.23 9.29 -8.57
N GLN A 112 16.05 10.28 -9.44
CA GLN A 112 15.29 10.09 -10.70
C GLN A 112 16.00 9.16 -11.70
N ASP A 113 17.33 9.12 -11.66
CA ASP A 113 18.20 8.29 -12.51
C ASP A 113 18.39 6.86 -11.99
N GLU A 114 17.91 6.56 -10.77
CA GLU A 114 18.10 5.26 -10.14
C GLU A 114 17.14 4.20 -10.71
N ARG A 115 17.71 3.02 -11.01
CA ARG A 115 17.05 1.80 -11.49
C ARG A 115 17.17 0.68 -10.45
N GLY A 116 16.64 -0.51 -10.74
CA GLY A 116 16.73 -1.66 -9.84
C GLY A 116 15.81 -1.61 -8.61
N THR A 117 14.77 -0.77 -8.63
CA THR A 117 13.73 -0.75 -7.59
C THR A 117 12.45 -1.40 -8.08
N LEU A 118 11.55 -1.77 -7.15
CA LEU A 118 10.26 -2.36 -7.50
C LEU A 118 9.49 -1.49 -8.51
N MET A 119 9.44 -0.16 -8.31
CA MET A 119 8.73 0.72 -9.24
C MET A 119 9.35 0.72 -10.65
N ASN A 120 10.67 0.52 -10.78
CA ASN A 120 11.31 0.40 -12.10
C ASN A 120 10.92 -0.90 -12.80
N PHE A 121 10.92 -2.02 -12.07
CA PHE A 121 10.49 -3.32 -12.59
C PHE A 121 9.02 -3.34 -12.98
N VAL A 122 8.17 -2.71 -12.17
CA VAL A 122 6.74 -2.56 -12.48
C VAL A 122 6.53 -1.62 -13.66
N ALA A 123 7.35 -0.58 -13.84
CA ALA A 123 7.32 0.24 -15.05
C ALA A 123 7.68 -0.59 -16.29
N GLY A 124 8.67 -1.49 -16.19
CA GLY A 124 8.98 -2.47 -17.24
C GLY A 124 7.82 -3.40 -17.56
N HIS A 125 7.15 -3.91 -16.53
CA HIS A 125 5.98 -4.78 -16.69
C HIS A 125 4.79 -4.06 -17.36
N LEU A 126 4.44 -2.86 -16.89
CA LEU A 126 3.28 -2.09 -17.36
C LEU A 126 3.52 -1.40 -18.71
N ALA A 127 4.76 -1.10 -19.08
CA ALA A 127 5.07 -0.53 -20.39
C ALA A 127 4.58 -1.44 -21.54
N ARG A 128 4.59 -2.77 -21.33
CA ARG A 128 4.05 -3.76 -22.27
C ARG A 128 2.53 -3.69 -22.43
N GLN A 129 1.85 -3.03 -21.49
CA GLN A 129 0.41 -2.80 -21.47
C GLN A 129 0.04 -1.34 -21.80
N ASN A 130 1.00 -0.52 -22.24
CA ASN A 130 0.83 0.94 -22.39
C ASN A 130 0.33 1.64 -21.11
N ALA A 131 0.71 1.13 -19.94
CA ALA A 131 0.38 1.70 -18.65
C ALA A 131 1.65 2.12 -17.90
N VAL A 132 1.48 2.96 -16.87
CA VAL A 132 2.58 3.43 -16.03
C VAL A 132 2.22 3.33 -14.54
N PRO A 133 3.17 3.01 -13.66
CA PRO A 133 2.84 2.79 -12.26
C PRO A 133 2.89 4.08 -11.45
N PHE A 134 1.99 4.20 -10.49
CA PHE A 134 1.96 5.27 -9.49
C PHE A 134 2.08 4.64 -8.09
N MET A 135 3.07 5.10 -7.32
CA MET A 135 3.30 4.58 -5.97
C MET A 135 2.16 5.02 -5.04
N VAL A 136 1.55 4.05 -4.36
CA VAL A 136 0.50 4.29 -3.34
C VAL A 136 1.09 4.16 -1.93
N HIS A 137 1.80 3.06 -1.67
CA HIS A 137 2.57 2.90 -0.44
C HIS A 137 3.88 2.16 -0.72
N ARG A 138 4.70 2.03 0.33
CA ARG A 138 5.99 1.34 0.26
C ARG A 138 6.22 0.42 1.45
N ILE A 139 7.06 -0.59 1.24
CA ILE A 139 7.68 -1.37 2.32
C ILE A 139 9.21 -1.18 2.27
N ASP A 140 9.89 -1.53 3.37
CA ASP A 140 11.35 -1.37 3.49
C ASP A 140 12.10 -2.26 2.50
N GLN A 141 13.36 -1.91 2.22
CA GLN A 141 14.20 -2.64 1.27
C GLN A 141 14.30 -4.13 1.61
N GLN A 142 14.54 -4.43 2.90
CA GLN A 142 14.70 -5.81 3.37
C GLN A 142 13.37 -6.54 3.62
N THR A 143 12.23 -5.83 3.61
CA THR A 143 10.91 -6.45 3.78
C THR A 143 10.42 -7.03 2.46
N SER A 144 9.94 -8.26 2.47
CA SER A 144 9.27 -8.88 1.33
C SER A 144 7.74 -8.83 1.47
N GLY A 145 6.99 -9.11 0.40
CA GLY A 145 5.54 -9.29 0.46
C GLY A 145 4.72 -8.32 -0.40
N ALA A 146 3.42 -8.29 -0.15
CA ALA A 146 2.44 -7.57 -0.95
C ALA A 146 2.65 -6.03 -0.95
N VAL A 147 2.67 -5.42 -2.13
CA VAL A 147 2.72 -3.97 -2.35
C VAL A 147 1.65 -3.55 -3.35
N LEU A 148 0.81 -2.58 -2.96
CA LEU A 148 -0.20 -1.98 -3.82
C LEU A 148 0.38 -0.84 -4.65
N ILE A 149 0.07 -0.84 -5.94
CA ILE A 149 0.51 0.14 -6.93
C ILE A 149 -0.70 0.52 -7.79
N ALA A 150 -0.87 1.80 -8.08
CA ALA A 150 -1.91 2.27 -9.00
C ALA A 150 -1.39 2.27 -10.44
N LYS A 151 -2.27 2.01 -11.41
CA LYS A 151 -1.97 2.01 -12.86
C LYS A 151 -2.36 3.32 -13.55
N ASN A 152 -3.10 4.17 -12.85
CA ASN A 152 -3.53 5.48 -13.32
C ASN A 152 -3.55 6.49 -12.15
N PRO A 153 -3.43 7.81 -12.42
CA PRO A 153 -3.40 8.82 -11.37
C PRO A 153 -4.78 9.11 -10.77
N ILE A 154 -5.88 8.63 -11.40
CA ILE A 154 -7.25 8.85 -10.94
C ILE A 154 -7.46 8.16 -9.58
N VAL A 155 -6.98 6.92 -9.45
CA VAL A 155 -7.20 6.12 -8.23
C VAL A 155 -6.20 6.40 -7.11
N VAL A 156 -5.08 7.08 -7.37
CA VAL A 156 -4.09 7.44 -6.34
C VAL A 156 -4.73 8.19 -5.16
N PRO A 157 -5.45 9.31 -5.34
CA PRO A 157 -6.08 10.02 -4.22
C PRO A 157 -7.19 9.20 -3.51
N LEU A 158 -7.85 8.28 -4.22
CA LEU A 158 -8.84 7.37 -3.63
C LEU A 158 -8.16 6.39 -2.69
N LEU A 159 -7.08 5.76 -3.16
CA LEU A 159 -6.30 4.81 -2.37
C LEU A 159 -5.63 5.50 -1.17
N ASP A 160 -5.13 6.74 -1.33
CA ASP A 160 -4.60 7.54 -0.23
C ASP A 160 -5.66 7.77 0.86
N ARG A 161 -6.89 8.10 0.46
CA ARG A 161 -8.02 8.29 1.39
C ARG A 161 -8.41 6.98 2.08
N LEU A 162 -8.38 5.85 1.37
CA LEU A 162 -8.60 4.53 1.97
C LEU A 162 -7.51 4.15 2.96
N ILE A 163 -6.24 4.53 2.72
CA ILE A 163 -5.15 4.35 3.69
C ILE A 163 -5.37 5.23 4.92
N SER A 164 -5.65 6.53 4.73
CA SER A 164 -5.80 7.48 5.85
C SER A 164 -7.02 7.16 6.71
N SER A 165 -8.09 6.63 6.11
CA SER A 165 -9.29 6.15 6.81
C SER A 165 -9.19 4.71 7.33
N ARG A 166 -8.01 4.08 7.23
CA ARG A 166 -7.72 2.72 7.74
C ARG A 166 -8.58 1.61 7.10
N GLN A 167 -9.04 1.82 5.87
CA GLN A 167 -9.80 0.85 5.10
C GLN A 167 -8.90 -0.10 4.28
N ILE A 168 -7.60 0.21 4.18
CA ILE A 168 -6.59 -0.73 3.69
C ILE A 168 -5.88 -1.38 4.87
N HIS A 169 -6.04 -2.69 5.00
CA HIS A 169 -5.39 -3.48 6.06
C HIS A 169 -4.18 -4.20 5.49
N ARG A 170 -3.03 -4.07 6.17
CA ARG A 170 -1.78 -4.73 5.80
C ARG A 170 -1.42 -5.71 6.91
N HIS A 171 -1.29 -6.98 6.56
CA HIS A 171 -0.89 -8.05 7.46
C HIS A 171 0.55 -8.46 7.19
N TYR A 172 1.28 -8.71 8.26
CA TYR A 172 2.66 -9.14 8.22
C TYR A 172 2.85 -10.37 9.09
N LEU A 173 3.90 -11.10 8.77
CA LEU A 173 4.47 -12.15 9.60
C LEU A 173 5.91 -11.77 9.91
N ALA A 174 6.31 -11.91 11.16
CA ALA A 174 7.67 -11.71 11.59
C ALA A 174 8.16 -12.91 12.40
N ILE A 175 9.45 -13.22 12.28
CA ILE A 175 10.14 -14.03 13.29
C ILE A 175 11.04 -13.08 14.08
N THR A 176 10.89 -13.09 15.39
CA THR A 176 11.65 -12.23 16.30
C THR A 176 12.57 -13.05 17.19
N ASP A 177 13.68 -12.46 17.58
CA ASP A 177 14.34 -12.85 18.83
C ASP A 177 13.50 -12.32 19.99
N GLY A 178 13.52 -12.96 21.16
CA GLY A 178 12.73 -12.57 22.33
C GLY A 178 11.40 -13.30 22.49
N VAL A 179 10.89 -13.28 23.71
CA VAL A 179 9.63 -13.91 24.12
C VAL A 179 8.66 -12.82 24.55
N PHE A 180 7.44 -12.88 24.04
CA PHE A 180 6.37 -11.96 24.39
C PHE A 180 5.73 -12.39 25.71
N LEU A 181 5.47 -11.43 26.59
CA LEU A 181 4.75 -11.68 27.85
C LEU A 181 3.28 -12.01 27.59
N GLU A 182 2.66 -11.27 26.66
CA GLU A 182 1.25 -11.42 26.31
C GLU A 182 1.11 -12.06 24.91
N PRO A 183 0.12 -12.96 24.71
CA PRO A 183 -0.07 -13.64 23.42
C PRO A 183 -0.57 -12.71 22.31
N ALA A 184 -1.14 -11.55 22.65
CA ALA A 184 -1.57 -10.54 21.69
C ALA A 184 -1.64 -9.16 22.35
N GLY A 185 -1.57 -8.10 21.56
CA GLY A 185 -1.71 -6.74 22.06
C GLY A 185 -1.57 -5.67 21.00
N VAL A 186 -1.53 -4.41 21.45
CA VAL A 186 -1.39 -3.23 20.60
C VAL A 186 -0.25 -2.35 21.08
N ILE A 187 0.72 -2.11 20.20
CA ILE A 187 1.85 -1.21 20.46
C ILE A 187 1.45 0.18 19.96
N THR A 188 1.31 1.15 20.87
CA THR A 188 0.90 2.53 20.56
C THR A 188 2.00 3.54 20.90
N LEU A 189 3.25 3.19 20.60
CA LEU A 189 4.42 4.04 20.84
C LEU A 189 4.68 4.93 19.61
N PRO A 190 4.81 6.26 19.74
CA PRO A 190 5.06 7.13 18.60
C PRO A 190 6.50 6.97 18.10
N ILE A 191 6.72 7.23 16.81
CA ILE A 191 8.01 6.98 16.14
C ILE A 191 8.52 8.26 15.49
N GLY A 192 9.75 8.63 15.82
CA GLY A 192 10.48 9.77 15.27
C GLY A 192 11.83 9.37 14.67
N ARG A 193 12.60 10.38 14.26
CA ARG A 193 13.98 10.19 13.80
C ARG A 193 14.91 9.96 14.97
N ASP A 194 15.87 9.06 14.76
CA ASP A 194 17.03 8.89 15.63
C ASP A 194 18.02 10.03 15.34
N GLU A 195 18.56 10.67 16.37
CA GLU A 195 19.49 11.79 16.25
C GLU A 195 20.91 11.34 15.88
N ALA A 196 21.33 10.17 16.38
CA ALA A 196 22.68 9.65 16.22
C ALA A 196 22.87 8.89 14.90
N ASP A 197 21.87 8.11 14.48
CA ASP A 197 21.89 7.36 13.22
C ASP A 197 20.69 7.72 12.33
N ARG A 198 20.94 8.53 11.29
CA ARG A 198 19.92 8.98 10.33
C ARG A 198 19.22 7.84 9.59
N ARG A 199 19.80 6.64 9.56
CA ARG A 199 19.19 5.43 8.97
C ARG A 199 18.13 4.84 9.91
N LYS A 200 18.22 5.10 11.21
CA LYS A 200 17.31 4.59 12.23
C LYS A 200 16.12 5.52 12.48
N ARG A 201 15.21 4.97 13.27
CA ARG A 201 13.98 5.54 13.80
C ARG A 201 13.92 5.05 15.23
N GLN A 202 13.41 5.87 16.13
CA GLN A 202 13.34 5.56 17.54
C GLN A 202 11.96 5.92 18.10
N ILE A 203 11.59 5.23 19.18
CA ILE A 203 10.42 5.60 19.98
C ILE A 203 10.65 7.00 20.54
N ASP A 204 9.62 7.85 20.49
CA ASP A 204 9.67 9.24 20.98
C ASP A 204 10.82 10.09 20.39
N GLY A 205 11.29 9.73 19.19
CA GLY A 205 12.36 10.46 18.51
C GLY A 205 11.96 11.84 17.99
N VAL A 206 12.91 12.51 17.32
CA VAL A 206 12.67 13.85 16.78
C VAL A 206 11.52 13.83 15.75
N HIS A 207 10.56 14.74 15.93
CA HIS A 207 9.32 14.80 15.17
C HIS A 207 8.52 13.49 15.18
N ALA A 208 8.43 12.84 16.35
CA ALA A 208 7.67 11.62 16.51
C ALA A 208 6.21 11.78 16.10
N GLN A 209 5.69 10.76 15.43
CA GLN A 209 4.30 10.67 15.00
C GLN A 209 3.69 9.41 15.58
N THR A 210 2.40 9.49 15.91
CA THR A 210 1.64 8.34 16.41
C THR A 210 1.78 7.13 15.46
N ALA A 211 2.13 6.00 16.05
CA ALA A 211 2.22 4.72 15.37
C ALA A 211 1.45 3.67 16.17
N ARG A 212 0.67 2.83 15.47
CA ARG A 212 -0.13 1.75 16.06
C ARG A 212 0.06 0.45 15.29
N THR A 213 0.52 -0.57 16.00
CA THR A 213 0.77 -1.92 15.47
C THR A 213 0.08 -2.94 16.37
N HIS A 214 -0.82 -3.74 15.80
CA HIS A 214 -1.40 -4.89 16.48
C HIS A 214 -0.49 -6.10 16.27
N TYR A 215 -0.34 -6.92 17.30
CA TYR A 215 0.42 -8.17 17.21
C TYR A 215 -0.35 -9.33 17.84
N GLN A 216 -0.08 -10.52 17.32
CA GLN A 216 -0.51 -11.80 17.88
C GLN A 216 0.64 -12.80 17.72
N VAL A 217 1.06 -13.40 18.82
CA VAL A 217 2.04 -14.48 18.83
C VAL A 217 1.34 -15.75 18.35
N LEU A 218 1.86 -16.36 17.29
CA LEU A 218 1.33 -17.58 16.72
C LEU A 218 2.00 -18.82 17.31
N GLY A 219 3.29 -18.72 17.62
CA GLY A 219 4.07 -19.78 18.22
C GLY A 219 5.39 -19.25 18.76
N ALA A 220 5.98 -19.92 19.74
CA ALA A 220 7.26 -19.57 20.31
C ALA A 220 8.07 -20.82 20.62
N TYR A 221 9.38 -20.76 20.41
CA TYR A 221 10.31 -21.84 20.71
C TYR A 221 11.69 -21.29 21.07
N GLY A 222 12.18 -21.65 22.25
CA GLY A 222 13.42 -21.09 22.80
C GLY A 222 13.34 -19.56 22.91
N THR A 223 14.24 -18.85 22.25
CA THR A 223 14.26 -17.38 22.22
C THR A 223 13.61 -16.80 20.96
N HIS A 224 12.85 -17.57 20.19
CA HIS A 224 12.21 -17.10 18.96
C HIS A 224 10.69 -17.11 19.08
N SER A 225 10.06 -16.09 18.47
CA SER A 225 8.61 -16.01 18.37
C SER A 225 8.18 -15.77 16.93
N LEU A 226 7.15 -16.47 16.48
CA LEU A 226 6.43 -16.20 15.24
C LEU A 226 5.26 -15.27 15.55
N VAL A 227 5.25 -14.11 14.90
CA VAL A 227 4.32 -13.03 15.26
C VAL A 227 3.58 -12.56 14.02
N ARG A 228 2.25 -12.60 14.07
CA ARG A 228 1.39 -11.92 13.12
C ARG A 228 1.24 -10.46 13.52
N LEU A 229 1.39 -9.55 12.56
CA LEU A 229 1.20 -8.11 12.78
C LEU A 229 0.16 -7.51 11.85
N GLN A 230 -0.50 -6.46 12.31
CA GLN A 230 -1.38 -5.63 11.49
C GLN A 230 -1.12 -4.15 11.75
N LEU A 231 -0.97 -3.39 10.66
CA LEU A 231 -0.67 -1.96 10.71
C LEU A 231 -1.92 -1.09 10.58
N GLU A 232 -2.18 -0.24 11.59
CA GLU A 232 -3.12 0.87 11.44
C GLU A 232 -2.46 2.10 10.81
N THR A 233 -1.18 2.32 11.11
CA THR A 233 -0.36 3.42 10.58
C THR A 233 0.83 2.88 9.80
N GLY A 234 1.44 3.70 8.94
CA GLY A 234 2.58 3.31 8.11
C GLY A 234 3.80 4.21 8.29
N ARG A 235 4.38 4.26 9.51
CA ARG A 235 5.62 5.01 9.74
C ARG A 235 6.84 4.22 9.23
N THR A 236 7.90 4.93 8.84
CA THR A 236 9.16 4.31 8.43
C THR A 236 9.66 3.37 9.53
N HIS A 237 10.02 2.13 9.17
CA HIS A 237 10.50 1.10 10.09
C HIS A 237 9.52 0.75 11.23
N GLN A 238 8.22 1.05 11.12
CA GLN A 238 7.30 0.97 12.25
C GLN A 238 7.33 -0.39 12.99
N ILE A 239 7.14 -1.49 12.26
CA ILE A 239 7.17 -2.84 12.85
C ILE A 239 8.51 -3.10 13.54
N ARG A 240 9.60 -2.73 12.88
CA ARG A 240 10.97 -3.01 13.31
C ARG A 240 11.31 -2.30 14.63
N VAL A 241 10.98 -1.02 14.72
CA VAL A 241 11.17 -0.21 15.95
C VAL A 241 10.26 -0.69 17.07
N HIS A 242 8.98 -0.93 16.78
CA HIS A 242 8.01 -1.40 17.78
C HIS A 242 8.41 -2.73 18.39
N LEU A 243 8.78 -3.71 17.56
CA LEU A 243 9.21 -5.02 18.01
C LEU A 243 10.54 -4.97 18.79
N ALA A 244 11.50 -4.14 18.35
CA ALA A 244 12.73 -3.92 19.10
C ALA A 244 12.47 -3.26 20.47
N ALA A 245 11.54 -2.30 20.55
CA ALA A 245 11.14 -1.68 21.82
C ALA A 245 10.47 -2.66 22.79
N MET A 246 9.85 -3.73 22.28
CA MET A 246 9.34 -4.84 23.09
C MET A 246 10.43 -5.84 23.52
N GLN A 247 11.71 -5.53 23.30
CA GLN A 247 12.82 -6.46 23.49
C GLN A 247 12.70 -7.73 22.62
N ALA A 248 11.93 -7.62 21.54
CA ALA A 248 11.66 -8.70 20.61
C ALA A 248 12.06 -8.33 19.15
N PRO A 249 13.33 -7.94 18.88
CA PRO A 249 13.71 -7.45 17.55
C PRO A 249 13.56 -8.54 16.48
N ILE A 250 13.26 -8.12 15.25
CA ILE A 250 13.12 -9.05 14.12
C ILE A 250 14.46 -9.75 13.85
N VAL A 251 14.41 -11.07 13.62
CA VAL A 251 15.60 -11.83 13.24
C VAL A 251 16.12 -11.35 11.89
N GLY A 252 17.42 -11.08 11.81
CA GLY A 252 18.06 -10.57 10.59
C GLY A 252 17.75 -9.11 10.27
N ASP A 253 17.22 -8.34 11.23
CA ASP A 253 17.10 -6.89 11.07
C ASP A 253 18.48 -6.21 11.16
N PRO A 254 18.98 -5.59 10.08
CA PRO A 254 20.34 -5.04 10.05
C PRO A 254 20.53 -3.75 10.86
N LEU A 255 19.45 -3.15 11.39
CA LEU A 255 19.52 -1.89 12.14
C LEU A 255 19.14 -2.05 13.61
N TYR A 256 18.21 -2.95 13.91
CA TYR A 256 17.61 -3.08 15.24
C TYR A 256 17.91 -4.42 15.92
N ASN A 257 18.67 -5.29 15.28
CA ASN A 257 19.14 -6.54 15.85
C ASN A 257 20.67 -6.65 15.67
N GLU A 258 21.39 -6.85 16.78
CA GLU A 258 22.86 -6.88 16.80
C GLU A 258 23.44 -8.17 16.21
N ARG A 259 22.60 -9.16 15.91
CA ARG A 259 23.01 -10.45 15.33
C ARG A 259 23.17 -10.33 13.81
N PRO A 260 24.38 -10.50 13.25
CA PRO A 260 24.62 -10.40 11.82
C PRO A 260 24.08 -11.61 11.04
N ASN A 261 23.95 -11.45 9.71
CA ASN A 261 23.91 -12.52 8.70
C ASN A 261 22.62 -13.36 8.52
N ALA A 262 21.43 -12.85 8.85
CA ALA A 262 20.17 -13.44 8.37
C ALA A 262 19.42 -12.45 7.46
N LYS A 263 18.71 -12.98 6.44
CA LYS A 263 17.68 -12.17 5.75
C LYS A 263 16.65 -11.73 6.79
N MET A 264 16.15 -10.51 6.68
CA MET A 264 15.16 -10.02 7.63
C MET A 264 13.89 -10.87 7.56
N MET A 265 13.51 -11.45 8.69
CA MET A 265 12.31 -12.27 8.85
C MET A 265 11.09 -11.38 9.07
N LEU A 266 10.79 -10.55 8.08
CA LEU A 266 9.56 -9.76 8.01
C LEU A 266 8.97 -9.84 6.60
N HIS A 267 7.72 -10.31 6.52
CA HIS A 267 7.02 -10.54 5.27
C HIS A 267 5.60 -9.99 5.32
N GLY A 268 5.18 -9.20 4.33
CA GLY A 268 3.81 -8.71 4.16
C GLY A 268 2.93 -9.78 3.54
N THR A 269 2.32 -10.62 4.37
CA THR A 269 1.57 -11.82 3.98
C THR A 269 0.25 -11.54 3.27
N ALA A 270 -0.40 -10.41 3.56
CA ALA A 270 -1.65 -10.07 2.91
C ALA A 270 -1.94 -8.57 2.90
N LEU A 271 -2.65 -8.15 1.87
CA LEU A 271 -3.23 -6.82 1.75
C LEU A 271 -4.74 -6.96 1.55
N THR A 272 -5.52 -6.28 2.39
CA THR A 272 -6.95 -6.13 2.15
C THR A 272 -7.23 -4.71 1.68
N VAL A 273 -7.88 -4.57 0.53
CA VAL A 273 -8.16 -3.28 -0.12
C VAL A 273 -9.60 -3.23 -0.59
N VAL A 274 -10.19 -2.04 -0.51
CA VAL A 274 -11.47 -1.71 -1.15
C VAL A 274 -11.16 -1.24 -2.57
N LEU A 275 -11.67 -1.95 -3.57
CA LEU A 275 -11.45 -1.60 -4.97
C LEU A 275 -12.14 -0.27 -5.30
N PRO A 276 -11.42 0.68 -5.94
CA PRO A 276 -12.02 1.93 -6.42
C PRO A 276 -13.29 1.69 -7.25
N PHE A 277 -14.24 2.60 -7.13
CA PHE A 277 -15.52 2.66 -7.86
C PHE A 277 -16.53 1.54 -7.58
N THR A 278 -16.08 0.30 -7.43
CA THR A 278 -16.93 -0.86 -7.14
C THR A 278 -17.26 -0.98 -5.65
N GLY A 279 -16.37 -0.50 -4.77
CA GLY A 279 -16.50 -0.69 -3.33
C GLY A 279 -16.25 -2.14 -2.87
N GLN A 280 -15.91 -3.04 -3.79
CA GLN A 280 -15.67 -4.45 -3.46
C GLN A 280 -14.41 -4.57 -2.60
N LYS A 281 -14.54 -5.23 -1.44
CA LYS A 281 -13.40 -5.55 -0.58
C LYS A 281 -12.77 -6.86 -1.02
N ILE A 282 -11.47 -6.84 -1.29
CA ILE A 282 -10.69 -8.03 -1.63
C ILE A 282 -9.51 -8.19 -0.68
N THR A 283 -9.07 -9.43 -0.47
CA THR A 283 -7.84 -9.77 0.24
C THR A 283 -6.90 -10.48 -0.72
N VAL A 284 -5.72 -9.90 -0.94
CA VAL A 284 -4.66 -10.44 -1.78
C VAL A 284 -3.57 -11.00 -0.88
N ASN A 285 -3.33 -12.31 -0.97
CA ASN A 285 -2.31 -13.01 -0.19
C ASN A 285 -0.99 -13.05 -0.96
N ALA A 286 0.12 -12.83 -0.25
CA ALA A 286 1.48 -13.07 -0.75
C ALA A 286 1.99 -14.38 -0.13
N PRO A 287 2.46 -15.34 -0.94
CA PRO A 287 3.06 -16.56 -0.41
C PRO A 287 4.35 -16.22 0.33
N ASN A 288 4.58 -16.93 1.45
CA ASN A 288 5.82 -16.81 2.19
C ASN A 288 7.00 -17.15 1.27
N PRO A 289 8.09 -16.36 1.31
CA PRO A 289 9.27 -16.72 0.57
C PRO A 289 9.93 -17.94 1.22
N ARG A 290 10.53 -18.81 0.40
CA ARG A 290 11.17 -20.07 0.84
C ARG A 290 12.06 -19.93 2.07
N TYR A 291 12.90 -18.89 2.13
CA TYR A 291 13.80 -18.65 3.27
C TYR A 291 13.07 -18.42 4.60
N PHE A 292 11.84 -17.92 4.54
CA PHE A 292 11.01 -17.66 5.72
C PHE A 292 10.39 -18.97 6.20
N GLU A 293 9.84 -19.78 5.27
CA GLU A 293 9.27 -21.10 5.59
C GLU A 293 10.32 -22.05 6.18
N GLU A 294 11.51 -22.09 5.58
CA GLU A 294 12.65 -22.86 6.10
C GLU A 294 13.03 -22.43 7.52
N SER A 295 12.92 -21.14 7.83
CA SER A 295 13.21 -20.61 9.17
C SER A 295 12.12 -20.96 10.20
N ILE A 296 10.85 -20.95 9.81
CA ILE A 296 9.74 -21.43 10.66
C ILE A 296 9.98 -22.89 11.06
N VAL A 297 10.31 -23.75 10.09
CA VAL A 297 10.59 -25.17 10.34
C VAL A 297 11.84 -25.34 11.20
N LYS A 298 12.94 -24.68 10.84
CA LYS A 298 14.23 -24.74 11.57
C LYS A 298 14.07 -24.40 13.05
N TRP A 299 13.23 -23.43 13.38
CA TRP A 299 13.01 -22.98 14.75
C TRP A 299 11.77 -23.58 15.41
N HIS A 300 11.14 -24.60 14.81
CA HIS A 300 9.99 -25.30 15.39
C HIS A 300 8.82 -24.37 15.78
N LEU A 301 8.62 -23.30 15.00
CA LEU A 301 7.56 -22.32 15.24
C LEU A 301 6.28 -22.88 14.60
N LYS A 302 5.39 -23.45 15.40
CA LYS A 302 4.07 -23.95 14.99
C LYS A 302 2.98 -23.13 15.64
#